data_AF-A0A075FRH3-F1
#
_entry.id   AF-A0A075FRH3-F1
#
_cell.length_a   1.000
_cell.length_b   1.000
_cell.length_c   1.000
_cell.angle_alpha   90.00
_cell.angle_beta   90.00
_cell.angle_gamma   90.00
#
_symmetry.space_group_name_H-M   'P 1'
#
loop_
_entity.id
_entity.type
_entity.pdbx_description
1 polymer ?
#
loop_
_entity_poly.entity_id
_entity_poly.type
_entity_poly.pdbx_seq_one_letter_code
_entity_poly.pdbx_strand_id
1 'polypeptide(L)'
;MAYAVTIAAMESASKAIGKPLFRLISEQDEYRFPIPLGNILGGGAHAGPGTPDIQEILISAIGAKQLEKLLKLIFLYIKNLGKL
;
A
#
# COMPACT_ATOMS: atom_id res chain seq x y z
N MET A 1 3.84 -0.38 21.94
CA MET A 1 2.69 -0.54 22.86
C MET A 1 1.62 0.53 22.62
N ALA A 2 1.95 1.83 22.72
CA ALA A 2 0.98 2.90 22.48
C ALA A 2 0.25 2.80 21.12
N TYR A 3 0.97 2.57 20.01
CA TYR A 3 0.34 2.44 18.69
C TYR A 3 -0.68 1.29 18.63
N ALA A 4 -0.36 0.14 19.23
CA ALA A 4 -1.21 -1.04 19.18
C ALA A 4 -2.52 -0.80 19.94
N VAL A 5 -2.42 -0.15 21.10
CA VAL A 5 -3.59 0.28 21.89
C VAL A 5 -4.43 1.29 21.11
N THR A 6 -3.81 2.27 20.45
CA THR A 6 -4.51 3.25 19.62
C THR A 6 -5.29 2.58 18.48
N ILE A 7 -4.65 1.69 17.70
CA ILE A 7 -5.30 1.00 16.59
C ILE A 7 -6.46 0.12 17.09
N ALA A 8 -6.26 -0.63 18.17
CA ALA A 8 -7.30 -1.47 18.76
C ALA A 8 -8.50 -0.64 19.28
N ALA A 9 -8.23 0.49 19.94
CA ALA A 9 -9.29 1.38 20.42
C ALA A 9 -10.10 1.99 19.27
N MET A 10 -9.43 2.47 18.21
CA MET A 10 -10.11 3.04 17.04
C MET A 10 -10.91 1.98 16.26
N GLU A 11 -10.36 0.76 16.11
CA GLU A 11 -11.07 -0.36 15.49
C GLU A 11 -12.32 -0.75 16.30
N SER A 12 -12.21 -0.80 17.64
CA SER A 12 -13.34 -1.05 18.53
C SER A 12 -14.41 0.05 18.40
N ALA A 13 -14.01 1.32 18.38
CA ALA A 13 -14.93 2.44 18.21
C ALA A 13 -15.64 2.39 16.85
N SER A 14 -14.91 2.09 15.77
CA SER A 14 -15.43 1.93 14.41
C SER A 14 -16.54 0.86 14.35
N LYS A 15 -16.31 -0.30 14.99
CA LYS A 15 -17.29 -1.38 15.09
C LYS A 15 -18.52 -0.97 15.93
N ALA A 16 -18.30 -0.31 17.07
CA ALA A 16 -19.38 0.11 17.96
C ALA A 16 -20.35 1.12 17.32
N ILE A 17 -19.83 2.04 16.50
CA ILE A 17 -20.65 3.06 15.81
C ILE A 17 -21.08 2.65 14.39
N GLY A 18 -20.69 1.47 13.91
CA GLY A 18 -21.04 0.97 12.59
C GLY A 18 -20.48 1.77 11.41
N LYS A 19 -19.35 2.48 11.59
CA LYS A 19 -18.70 3.27 10.53
C LYS A 19 -17.34 2.70 10.17
N PRO A 20 -16.91 2.72 8.89
CA PRO A 20 -15.55 2.31 8.51
C PRO A 20 -14.47 3.09 9.24
N LEU A 21 -13.37 2.42 9.64
CA LEU A 21 -12.27 3.00 10.43
C LEU A 21 -11.70 4.29 9.83
N PHE A 22 -11.56 4.37 8.51
CA PHE A 22 -11.01 5.57 7.85
C PHE A 22 -11.84 6.85 8.11
N ARG A 23 -13.15 6.71 8.40
CA ARG A 23 -14.03 7.83 8.78
C ARG A 23 -13.84 8.28 10.23
N LEU A 24 -13.14 7.50 11.06
CA LEU A 24 -12.73 7.90 12.40
C LEU A 24 -11.33 8.52 12.39
N ILE A 25 -10.52 8.22 11.36
CA ILE A 25 -9.17 8.77 11.19
C ILE A 25 -9.22 10.17 10.59
N SER A 26 -10.19 10.46 9.74
CA SER A 26 -10.33 11.72 9.03
C SER A 26 -11.77 12.22 9.10
N GLU A 27 -11.93 13.53 9.34
CA GLU A 27 -13.22 14.24 9.29
C GLU A 27 -13.51 14.80 7.89
N GLN A 28 -12.75 14.41 6.87
CA GLN A 28 -12.97 14.90 5.50
C GLN A 28 -14.27 14.37 4.89
N ASP A 29 -14.88 15.22 4.05
CA ASP A 29 -16.11 14.92 3.33
C ASP A 29 -15.86 14.13 2.02
N GLU A 30 -14.66 14.24 1.44
CA GLU A 30 -14.27 13.53 0.23
C GLU A 30 -13.12 12.55 0.49
N TYR A 31 -13.32 11.30 0.09
CA TYR A 31 -12.30 10.24 0.17
C TYR A 31 -11.80 9.88 -1.22
N ARG A 32 -10.49 9.66 -1.33
CA ARG A 32 -9.84 9.16 -2.56
C ARG A 32 -8.99 7.96 -2.22
N PHE A 33 -8.92 7.03 -3.16
CA PHE A 33 -7.96 5.95 -3.06
C PHE A 33 -6.55 6.48 -3.33
N PRO A 34 -5.54 6.05 -2.55
CA PRO A 34 -4.16 6.38 -2.85
C PRO A 34 -3.73 5.68 -4.15
N ILE A 35 -2.73 6.25 -4.82
CA ILE A 35 -2.04 5.56 -5.92
C ILE A 35 -1.15 4.48 -5.29
N PRO A 36 -1.41 3.19 -5.53
CA PRO A 36 -0.60 2.14 -4.93
C PRO A 36 0.75 2.05 -5.65
N LEU A 37 1.77 1.71 -4.86
CA LEU A 37 3.12 1.46 -5.31
C LEU A 37 3.43 -0.02 -5.09
N GLY A 38 3.82 -0.72 -6.15
CA GLY A 38 4.26 -2.11 -6.09
C GLY A 38 5.78 -2.19 -6.09
N ASN A 39 6.37 -2.88 -5.11
CA ASN A 39 7.81 -3.11 -5.10
C ASN A 39 8.19 -4.15 -6.17
N ILE A 40 9.15 -3.80 -7.04
CA ILE A 40 9.64 -4.66 -8.13
C ILE A 40 11.09 -5.12 -7.94
N LEU A 41 11.89 -4.41 -7.14
CA LEU A 41 13.28 -4.77 -6.86
C LEU A 41 13.74 -4.16 -5.53
N GLY A 42 14.32 -4.99 -4.67
CA GLY A 42 15.02 -4.55 -3.46
C GLY A 42 16.54 -4.44 -3.68
N GLY A 43 17.17 -3.54 -2.95
CA GLY A 43 18.61 -3.30 -2.96
C GLY A 43 19.10 -2.68 -1.65
N GLY A 44 20.24 -2.00 -1.69
CA GLY A 44 20.77 -1.24 -0.57
C GLY A 44 21.12 -2.07 0.67
N ALA A 45 20.84 -1.52 1.86
CA ALA A 45 21.38 -1.99 3.14
C ALA A 45 20.96 -3.42 3.54
N HIS A 46 19.86 -3.91 2.96
CA HIS A 46 19.31 -5.23 3.26
C HIS A 46 19.54 -6.25 2.14
N ALA A 47 20.27 -5.87 1.09
CA ALA A 47 20.45 -6.69 -0.10
C ALA A 47 21.88 -7.24 -0.20
N GLY A 48 22.01 -8.43 -0.80
CA GLY A 48 23.26 -9.17 -0.88
C GLY A 48 24.21 -8.66 -1.97
N PRO A 49 25.40 -9.26 -2.09
CA PRO A 49 26.34 -8.92 -3.15
C PRO A 49 25.72 -9.00 -4.54
N GLY A 50 25.91 -7.97 -5.37
CA GLY A 50 25.40 -7.92 -6.75
C GLY A 50 24.04 -7.24 -6.94
N THR A 51 23.42 -6.72 -5.87
CA THR A 51 22.19 -5.91 -5.98
C THR A 51 22.50 -4.41 -6.12
N PRO A 52 21.57 -3.60 -6.65
CA PRO A 52 21.74 -2.14 -6.72
C PRO A 52 21.91 -1.50 -5.33
N ASP A 53 22.60 -0.37 -5.28
CA ASP A 53 22.70 0.45 -4.06
C ASP A 53 21.36 1.11 -3.67
N ILE A 54 20.45 1.26 -4.63
CA ILE A 54 19.10 1.81 -4.41
C ILE A 54 18.28 0.81 -3.59
N GLN A 55 17.66 1.29 -2.50
CA GLN A 55 16.94 0.43 -1.55
C GLN A 55 15.70 -0.26 -2.15
N GLU A 56 14.89 0.47 -2.91
CA GLU A 56 13.67 -0.06 -3.53
C GLU A 56 13.41 0.62 -4.89
N ILE A 57 13.05 -0.19 -5.89
CA ILE A 57 12.47 0.28 -7.14
C ILE A 57 10.98 -0.09 -7.11
N LEU A 58 10.13 0.91 -7.27
CA LEU A 58 8.68 0.79 -7.18
C LEU A 58 8.03 1.11 -8.52
N ILE A 59 6.88 0.49 -8.81
CA ILE A 59 6.06 0.77 -10.00
C ILE A 59 4.64 1.20 -9.61
N SER A 60 4.03 2.03 -10.45
CA SER A 60 2.59 2.28 -10.42
C SER A 60 1.99 2.42 -11.81
N ALA A 61 0.71 2.09 -11.95
CA ALA A 61 -0.03 2.16 -13.21
C ALA A 61 -0.93 3.41 -13.28
N ILE A 62 -0.34 4.61 -13.20
CA ILE A 62 -1.05 5.89 -13.09
C ILE A 62 -2.05 6.21 -14.23
N GLY A 63 -1.93 5.51 -15.37
CA GLY A 63 -2.88 5.62 -16.48
C GLY A 63 -4.21 4.88 -16.26
N ALA A 64 -4.33 4.04 -15.23
CA ALA A 64 -5.57 3.33 -14.92
C ALA A 64 -6.50 4.21 -14.08
N LYS A 65 -7.70 4.49 -14.61
CA LYS A 65 -8.72 5.36 -13.96
C LYS A 65 -9.48 4.69 -12.81
N GLN A 66 -9.28 3.39 -12.56
CA GLN A 66 -9.97 2.62 -11.53
C GLN A 66 -8.94 1.87 -10.69
N LEU A 67 -9.08 1.94 -9.35
CA LEU A 67 -8.16 1.29 -8.40
C LEU A 67 -8.01 -0.21 -8.70
N GLU A 68 -9.11 -0.91 -8.96
CA GLU A 68 -9.08 -2.35 -9.24
C GLU A 68 -8.22 -2.67 -10.47
N LYS A 69 -8.39 -1.90 -11.56
CA LYS A 69 -7.58 -2.05 -12.77
C LYS A 69 -6.11 -1.73 -12.51
N LEU A 70 -5.85 -0.69 -11.74
CA LEU A 70 -4.50 -0.27 -11.35
C LEU A 70 -3.81 -1.41 -10.56
N LEU A 71 -4.45 -1.95 -9.54
CA LEU A 71 -3.94 -3.07 -8.74
C LEU A 71 -3.70 -4.32 -9.58
N LYS A 72 -4.63 -4.68 -10.47
CA LYS A 72 -4.47 -5.83 -11.39
C LYS A 72 -3.24 -5.68 -12.28
N LEU A 73 -2.99 -4.48 -12.82
CA LEU A 73 -1.84 -4.21 -13.67
C LEU A 73 -0.52 -4.29 -12.91
N ILE A 74 -0.43 -3.67 -11.72
CA ILE A 74 0.75 -3.78 -10.86
C ILE A 74 1.02 -5.24 -10.51
N PHE A 75 0.00 -5.97 -10.08
CA PHE A 75 0.12 -7.39 -9.72
C PHE A 75 0.58 -8.24 -10.90
N LEU A 76 -0.01 -8.07 -12.07
CA LEU A 76 0.37 -8.82 -13.28
C LEU A 76 1.81 -8.53 -13.69
N TYR A 77 2.24 -7.27 -13.60
CA TYR A 77 3.61 -6.87 -13.92
C TYR A 77 4.61 -7.53 -12.96
N ILE A 78 4.40 -7.41 -11.65
CA ILE A 78 5.25 -8.06 -10.63
C ILE A 78 5.31 -9.57 -10.84
N LYS A 79 4.16 -10.21 -11.08
CA LYS A 79 4.07 -11.66 -11.31
C LYS A 79 4.86 -12.12 -12.54
N ASN A 80 4.92 -11.30 -13.59
CA ASN A 80 5.67 -11.64 -14.81
C ASN A 80 7.14 -11.25 -14.70
N LEU A 81 7.50 -10.27 -13.87
CA LEU A 81 8.88 -9.85 -13.66
C LEU A 81 9.74 -10.99 -13.09
N GLY A 82 9.21 -11.74 -12.10
CA GLY A 82 9.92 -12.88 -11.50
C GLY A 82 9.99 -14.14 -12.38
N LYS A 83 9.50 -14.08 -13.63
CA LYS A 83 9.64 -15.15 -14.62
C LYS A 83 10.72 -14.87 -15.67
N LEU A 84 11.27 -13.65 -15.67
CA LEU A 84 12.41 -13.25 -16.50
C LEU A 84 13.70 -13.71 -15.81
#